data_AF-A0A534L9P8-F1
#
_entry.id   AF-A0A534L9P8-F1
#
_cell.length_a   1.000
_cell.length_b   1.000
_cell.length_c   1.000
_cell.angle_alpha   90.00
_cell.angle_beta   90.00
_cell.angle_gamma   90.00
#
_symmetry.space_group_name_H-M   'P 1'
#
loop_
_entity.id
_entity.type
_entity.pdbx_description
1 polymer ?
#
loop_
_entity_poly.entity_id
_entity_poly.type
_entity_poly.pdbx_seq_one_letter_code
_entity_poly.pdbx_strand_id
1 'polypeptide(L)'
;MSIQPLPSERRPRPRIETLADLVFGLSLSIGAIGLIASSPTTQAEINSHIFAFGFTFLVLITAWIIYTTYMSVLPGETKAVTFLNVALLLLVAIVPYLLNSVELVNPSLTPSEASAVGAYASTLFGLDLTGIMLILAAFAHVISIEERNLVAPELARLFRNGRNRLAILSLATAVSIAPQFWEWTLFGVPTRLYIWYLPLISYWVGRLVRPQSRTYRIS
;
A
#
# COMPACT_ATOMS: atom_id res chain seq x y z
N MET A 1 50.57 -6.75 6.43
CA MET A 1 49.67 -5.59 6.58
C MET A 1 48.27 -6.02 6.21
N SER A 2 47.39 -6.20 7.20
CA SER A 2 45.98 -6.54 6.98
C SER A 2 45.21 -5.28 6.60
N ILE A 3 44.58 -5.29 5.43
CA ILE A 3 43.65 -4.22 5.02
C ILE A 3 42.37 -4.43 5.83
N GLN A 4 42.13 -3.53 6.79
CA GLN A 4 40.87 -3.43 7.50
C GLN A 4 39.78 -3.03 6.48
N PRO A 5 38.64 -3.74 6.37
CA PRO A 5 37.53 -3.27 5.57
C PRO A 5 37.01 -1.97 6.19
N LEU A 6 36.89 -0.91 5.38
CA LEU A 6 36.29 0.36 5.80
C LEU A 6 34.91 0.07 6.42
N PRO A 7 34.59 0.67 7.58
CA PRO A 7 33.25 0.55 8.14
C PRO A 7 32.29 1.06 7.07
N SER A 8 31.38 0.18 6.62
CA SER A 8 30.29 0.55 5.71
C SER A 8 29.70 1.86 6.22
N GLU A 9 29.75 2.93 5.42
CA GLU A 9 29.09 4.20 5.73
C GLU A 9 27.60 3.91 5.93
N ARG A 10 27.21 3.62 7.17
CA ARG A 10 25.81 3.59 7.56
C ARG A 10 25.36 5.04 7.53
N ARG A 11 24.85 5.48 6.38
CA ARG A 11 24.12 6.75 6.28
C ARG A 11 23.11 6.76 7.44
N PRO A 12 23.15 7.77 8.33
CA PRO A 12 22.20 7.85 9.43
C PRO A 12 20.79 7.82 8.85
N ARG A 13 19.99 6.81 9.21
CA ARG A 13 18.60 6.73 8.73
C ARG A 13 17.83 7.92 9.30
N PRO A 14 17.12 8.69 8.46
CA PRO A 14 16.19 9.71 8.93
C PRO A 14 15.20 9.11 9.93
N ARG A 15 14.84 9.88 10.97
CA ARG A 15 13.91 9.41 12.02
C ARG A 15 12.55 9.02 11.45
N ILE A 16 12.13 9.71 10.38
CA ILE A 16 10.87 9.48 9.70
C ILE A 16 10.79 8.07 9.08
N GLU A 17 11.87 7.57 8.47
CA GLU A 17 11.90 6.22 7.88
C GLU A 17 11.71 5.14 8.95
N THR A 18 12.39 5.31 10.10
CA THR A 18 12.27 4.38 11.24
C THR A 18 10.83 4.35 11.78
N LEU A 19 10.18 5.52 11.88
CA LEU A 19 8.78 5.59 12.30
C LEU A 19 7.85 4.91 11.30
N ALA A 20 8.06 5.14 9.99
CA ALA A 20 7.25 4.53 8.95
C ALA A 20 7.37 3.01 8.95
N ASP A 21 8.60 2.47 9.00
CA ASP A 21 8.84 1.03 9.11
C ASP A 21 8.10 0.41 10.30
N LEU A 22 8.10 1.11 11.45
CA LEU A 22 7.36 0.69 12.64
C LEU A 22 5.85 0.66 12.39
N VAL A 23 5.27 1.72 11.84
CA VAL A 23 3.83 1.81 11.58
C VAL A 23 3.37 0.74 10.58
N PHE A 24 4.13 0.50 9.50
CA PHE A 24 3.82 -0.57 8.55
C PHE A 24 3.90 -1.95 9.21
N GLY A 25 4.95 -2.22 9.98
CA GLY A 25 5.10 -3.49 10.71
C GLY A 25 4.02 -3.72 11.76
N LEU A 26 3.63 -2.67 12.48
CA LEU A 26 2.55 -2.70 13.46
C LEU A 26 1.19 -2.93 12.78
N SER A 27 0.92 -2.27 11.65
CA SER A 27 -0.33 -2.46 10.90
C SER A 27 -0.47 -3.91 10.41
N LEU A 28 0.62 -4.50 9.90
CA LEU A 28 0.67 -5.92 9.53
C LEU A 28 0.41 -6.84 10.74
N SER A 29 1.02 -6.52 11.89
CA SER A 29 0.86 -7.31 13.12
C SER A 29 -0.56 -7.25 13.67
N ILE A 30 -1.18 -6.06 13.66
CA ILE A 30 -2.59 -5.88 14.06
C ILE A 30 -3.52 -6.68 13.14
N GLY A 31 -3.26 -6.66 11.82
CA GLY A 31 -3.99 -7.51 10.87
C GLY A 31 -3.93 -8.99 11.23
N ALA A 32 -2.76 -9.49 11.62
CA ALA A 32 -2.59 -10.89 12.04
C ALA A 32 -3.31 -11.18 13.37
N ILE A 33 -3.26 -10.26 14.33
CA ILE A 33 -3.99 -10.40 15.61
C ILE A 33 -5.51 -10.44 15.38
N GLY A 34 -6.04 -9.64 14.44
CA GLY A 34 -7.46 -9.68 14.07
C GLY A 34 -7.91 -11.07 13.58
N LEU A 35 -7.04 -11.77 12.86
CA LEU A 35 -7.30 -13.14 12.41
C LEU A 35 -7.32 -14.16 13.57
N ILE A 36 -6.53 -13.94 14.63
CA ILE A 36 -6.53 -14.78 15.84
C ILE A 36 -7.75 -14.49 16.71
N ALA A 37 -8.12 -13.21 16.85
CA ALA A 37 -9.22 -12.76 17.70
C ALA A 37 -10.60 -13.15 17.15
N SER A 38 -10.70 -13.37 15.84
CA SER A 38 -11.91 -13.89 15.20
C SER A 38 -11.96 -15.40 15.34
N SER A 39 -12.95 -15.91 16.08
CA SER A 39 -13.16 -17.36 16.25
C SER A 39 -14.08 -17.87 15.13
N PRO A 40 -13.55 -18.50 14.06
CA PRO A 40 -14.37 -19.00 12.97
C PRO A 40 -15.24 -20.16 13.45
N THR A 41 -16.50 -20.16 13.03
CA THR A 41 -17.47 -21.21 13.31
C THR A 41 -17.66 -22.17 12.14
N THR A 42 -17.23 -21.76 10.94
CA THR A 42 -17.35 -22.56 9.71
C THR A 42 -16.02 -22.61 8.94
N GLN A 43 -15.84 -23.64 8.11
CA GLN A 43 -14.69 -23.73 7.21
C GLN A 43 -14.67 -22.59 6.18
N ALA A 44 -15.85 -22.10 5.77
CA ALA A 44 -15.97 -20.98 4.83
C ALA A 44 -15.42 -19.68 5.43
N GLU A 45 -15.67 -19.42 6.72
CA GLU A 45 -15.11 -18.27 7.45
C GLU A 45 -13.58 -18.32 7.51
N ILE A 46 -12.98 -19.48 7.77
CA ILE A 46 -11.51 -19.63 7.77
C ILE A 46 -10.92 -19.20 6.43
N ASN A 47 -11.48 -19.69 5.32
CA ASN A 47 -11.01 -19.32 3.99
C ASN A 47 -11.16 -17.82 3.75
N SER A 48 -12.32 -17.24 4.08
CA SER A 48 -12.58 -15.81 3.92
C SER A 48 -11.57 -14.97 4.72
N HIS A 49 -11.31 -15.32 5.98
CA HIS A 49 -10.36 -14.60 6.82
C HIS A 49 -8.93 -14.69 6.26
N ILE A 50 -8.51 -15.85 5.77
CA ILE A 50 -7.19 -16.02 5.14
C ILE A 50 -7.07 -15.17 3.88
N PHE A 51 -8.08 -15.16 3.01
CA PHE A 51 -8.08 -14.35 1.79
C PHE A 51 -8.07 -12.84 2.12
N ALA A 52 -8.89 -12.40 3.07
CA ALA A 52 -8.93 -11.03 3.54
C ALA A 52 -7.57 -10.59 4.10
N PHE A 53 -7.00 -11.37 5.02
CA PHE A 53 -5.68 -11.09 5.58
C PHE A 53 -4.59 -11.07 4.52
N GLY A 54 -4.57 -12.06 3.61
CA GLY A 54 -3.59 -12.11 2.52
C GLY A 54 -3.68 -10.89 1.61
N PHE A 55 -4.89 -10.41 1.33
CA PHE A 55 -5.11 -9.17 0.59
C PHE A 55 -4.57 -7.94 1.35
N THR A 56 -4.91 -7.77 2.64
CA THR A 56 -4.36 -6.68 3.48
C THR A 56 -2.84 -6.70 3.50
N PHE A 57 -2.28 -7.89 3.71
CA PHE A 57 -0.83 -8.10 3.76
C PHE A 57 -0.18 -7.63 2.46
N LEU A 58 -0.74 -8.02 1.31
CA LEU A 58 -0.24 -7.62 0.00
C LEU A 58 -0.34 -6.12 -0.23
N VAL A 59 -1.44 -5.47 0.20
CA VAL A 59 -1.59 -4.01 0.13
C VAL A 59 -0.50 -3.32 0.95
N LEU A 60 -0.36 -3.69 2.22
CA LEU A 60 0.57 -3.06 3.15
C LEU A 60 2.02 -3.28 2.73
N ILE A 61 2.42 -4.50 2.37
CA ILE A 61 3.80 -4.77 1.94
C ILE A 61 4.12 -4.08 0.62
N THR A 62 3.17 -4.02 -0.33
CA THR A 62 3.38 -3.33 -1.61
C THR A 62 3.56 -1.84 -1.39
N ALA A 63 2.70 -1.22 -0.59
CA ALA A 63 2.81 0.19 -0.22
C ALA A 63 4.13 0.48 0.49
N TRP A 64 4.54 -0.37 1.44
CA TRP A 64 5.81 -0.25 2.16
C TRP A 64 7.03 -0.35 1.24
N ILE A 65 7.06 -1.29 0.29
CA ILE A 65 8.18 -1.41 -0.66
C ILE A 65 8.28 -0.17 -1.55
N ILE A 66 7.14 0.32 -2.06
CA ILE A 66 7.12 1.53 -2.90
C ILE A 66 7.60 2.74 -2.08
N TYR A 67 7.08 2.87 -0.86
CA TYR A 67 7.44 3.93 0.08
C TYR A 67 8.95 3.95 0.37
N THR A 68 9.53 2.82 0.79
CA THR A 68 10.96 2.72 1.10
C THR A 68 11.84 2.99 -0.12
N THR A 69 11.41 2.54 -1.31
CA THR A 69 12.08 2.86 -2.57
C THR A 69 12.13 4.38 -2.81
N TYR A 70 11.02 5.08 -2.60
CA TYR A 70 10.94 6.53 -2.82
C TYR A 70 11.68 7.34 -1.74
N MET A 71 11.58 6.96 -0.47
CA MET A 71 12.29 7.66 0.61
C MET A 71 13.80 7.53 0.51
N SER A 72 14.32 6.41 -0.02
CA SER A 72 15.77 6.22 -0.19
C SER A 72 16.45 7.26 -1.10
N VAL A 73 15.69 7.92 -1.98
CA VAL A 73 16.19 8.89 -2.96
C VAL A 73 15.66 10.31 -2.76
N LEU A 74 14.70 10.52 -1.85
CA LEU A 74 14.11 11.84 -1.61
C LEU A 74 15.15 12.80 -1.00
N PRO A 75 15.34 14.00 -1.57
CA PRO A 75 16.34 14.95 -1.10
C PRO A 75 15.84 15.69 0.14
N GLY A 76 16.14 15.16 1.33
CA GLY A 76 15.94 15.84 2.61
C GLY A 76 14.48 16.00 3.05
N GLU A 77 14.30 16.30 4.35
CA GLU A 77 12.97 16.44 4.96
C GLU A 77 12.35 17.83 4.64
N THR A 78 11.59 17.95 3.56
CA THR A 78 10.78 19.15 3.28
C THR A 78 9.44 19.09 4.03
N LYS A 79 8.87 20.24 4.39
CA LYS A 79 7.57 20.30 5.10
C LYS A 79 6.45 19.56 4.35
N ALA A 80 6.45 19.64 3.02
CA ALA A 80 5.46 18.96 2.18
C ALA A 80 5.63 17.43 2.21
N VAL A 81 6.88 16.94 2.10
CA VAL A 81 7.19 15.50 2.18
C VAL A 81 6.84 14.95 3.57
N THR A 82 7.15 15.68 4.64
CA THR A 82 6.77 15.30 6.01
C THR A 82 5.26 15.23 6.18
N PHE A 83 4.51 16.21 5.67
CA PHE A 83 3.04 16.20 5.73
C PHE A 83 2.45 14.99 4.97
N LEU A 84 2.88 14.78 3.73
CA LEU A 84 2.46 13.63 2.92
C LEU A 84 2.81 12.31 3.62
N ASN A 85 3.96 12.24 4.28
CA ASN A 85 4.36 11.07 5.03
C ASN A 85 3.42 10.81 6.22
N VAL A 86 3.14 11.83 7.05
CA VAL A 86 2.22 11.67 8.18
C VAL A 86 0.82 11.25 7.69
N ALA A 87 0.33 11.86 6.61
CA ALA A 87 -0.93 11.47 5.99
C ALA A 87 -0.91 10.02 5.50
N LEU A 88 0.15 9.58 4.82
CA LEU A 88 0.31 8.19 4.39
C LEU A 88 0.30 7.23 5.57
N LEU A 89 1.04 7.55 6.64
CA LEU A 89 1.10 6.69 7.83
C LEU A 89 -0.25 6.57 8.53
N LEU A 90 -1.05 7.63 8.54
CA LEU A 90 -2.43 7.56 9.04
C LEU A 90 -3.28 6.61 8.20
N LEU A 91 -3.24 6.74 6.87
CA LEU A 91 -3.98 5.85 5.95
C LEU A 91 -3.55 4.37 6.17
N VAL A 92 -2.24 4.12 6.20
CA VAL A 92 -1.68 2.79 6.47
C VAL A 92 -2.15 2.22 7.81
N ALA A 93 -2.23 3.05 8.86
CA ALA A 93 -2.65 2.60 10.19
C ALA A 93 -4.13 2.23 10.26
N ILE A 94 -5.00 2.81 9.44
CA ILE A 94 -6.44 2.49 9.43
C ILE A 94 -6.80 1.30 8.53
N VAL A 95 -5.91 0.89 7.60
CA VAL A 95 -6.10 -0.27 6.71
C VAL A 95 -6.60 -1.53 7.44
N PRO A 96 -5.96 -2.01 8.54
CA PRO A 96 -6.39 -3.24 9.20
C PRO A 96 -7.80 -3.12 9.78
N TYR A 97 -8.17 -1.96 10.31
CA TYR A 97 -9.49 -1.71 10.87
C TYR A 97 -10.58 -1.70 9.78
N LEU A 98 -10.32 -0.99 8.67
CA LEU A 98 -11.26 -0.89 7.57
C LEU A 98 -11.54 -2.25 6.95
N LEU A 99 -10.50 -3.05 6.66
CA LEU A 99 -10.72 -4.36 6.05
C LEU A 99 -11.36 -5.36 7.03
N ASN A 100 -10.97 -5.35 8.30
CA ASN A 100 -11.67 -6.15 9.32
C ASN A 100 -13.17 -5.81 9.33
N SER A 101 -13.54 -4.54 9.20
CA SER A 101 -14.94 -4.13 9.16
C SER A 101 -15.68 -4.50 7.85
N VAL A 102 -14.95 -4.82 6.78
CA VAL A 102 -15.53 -5.30 5.51
C VAL A 102 -15.77 -6.81 5.54
N GLU A 103 -14.86 -7.57 6.13
CA GLU A 103 -14.78 -9.03 6.00
C GLU A 103 -15.22 -9.78 7.27
N LEU A 104 -15.03 -9.19 8.46
CA LEU A 104 -15.45 -9.77 9.74
C LEU A 104 -16.83 -9.25 10.12
N VAL A 105 -17.84 -10.11 9.96
CA VAL A 105 -19.19 -9.82 10.39
C VAL A 105 -19.25 -9.85 11.92
N ASN A 106 -19.69 -8.75 12.53
CA ASN A 106 -19.97 -8.73 13.96
C ASN A 106 -21.25 -9.54 14.23
N PRO A 107 -21.18 -10.65 15.00
CA PRO A 107 -22.31 -11.54 15.22
C PRO A 107 -23.44 -10.89 16.03
N SER A 108 -23.18 -9.75 16.69
CA SER A 108 -24.17 -9.00 17.45
C SER A 108 -25.06 -8.10 16.59
N LEU A 109 -24.74 -7.92 15.31
CA LEU A 109 -25.51 -7.09 14.38
C LEU A 109 -26.55 -7.93 13.63
N THR A 110 -27.70 -7.30 13.31
CA THR A 110 -28.65 -7.91 12.36
C THR A 110 -28.02 -7.98 10.96
N PRO A 111 -28.47 -8.90 10.08
CA PRO A 111 -27.93 -9.00 8.72
C PRO A 111 -27.98 -7.69 7.92
N SER A 112 -29.03 -6.89 8.09
CA SER A 112 -29.16 -5.57 7.46
C SER A 112 -28.15 -4.56 7.98
N GLU A 113 -27.89 -4.54 9.28
CA GLU A 113 -26.90 -3.64 9.89
C GLU A 113 -25.48 -4.03 9.49
N ALA A 114 -25.17 -5.33 9.53
CA ALA A 114 -23.89 -5.86 9.08
C ALA A 114 -23.61 -5.50 7.61
N SER A 115 -24.61 -5.64 6.74
CA SER A 115 -24.51 -5.24 5.33
C SER A 115 -24.26 -3.74 5.16
N ALA A 116 -24.94 -2.88 5.92
CA ALA A 116 -24.77 -1.43 5.84
C ALA A 116 -23.38 -1.00 6.32
N VAL A 117 -22.91 -1.57 7.44
CA VAL A 117 -21.57 -1.31 7.98
C VAL A 117 -20.48 -1.78 7.01
N GLY A 118 -20.60 -3.01 6.48
CA GLY A 118 -19.64 -3.55 5.51
C GLY A 118 -19.59 -2.72 4.22
N ALA A 119 -20.73 -2.23 3.74
CA ALA A 119 -20.79 -1.36 2.56
C ALA A 119 -20.10 0.00 2.80
N TYR A 120 -20.34 0.62 3.96
CA TYR A 120 -19.67 1.86 4.35
C TYR A 120 -18.17 1.67 4.55
N ALA A 121 -17.75 0.63 5.29
CA ALA A 121 -16.35 0.28 5.50
C ALA A 121 -15.62 0.02 4.18
N SER A 122 -16.28 -0.66 3.23
CA SER A 122 -15.71 -0.96 1.92
C SER A 122 -15.51 0.30 1.06
N THR A 123 -16.41 1.27 1.20
CA THR A 123 -16.28 2.59 0.55
C THR A 123 -15.08 3.35 1.12
N LEU A 124 -14.95 3.39 2.45
CA LEU A 124 -13.82 4.01 3.12
C LEU A 124 -12.51 3.31 2.77
N PHE A 125 -12.51 1.97 2.65
CA PHE A 125 -11.33 1.22 2.22
C PHE A 125 -10.91 1.57 0.79
N GLY A 126 -11.87 1.70 -0.13
CA GLY A 126 -11.58 2.16 -1.50
C GLY A 126 -10.99 3.57 -1.53
N LEU A 127 -11.50 4.48 -0.70
CA LEU A 127 -10.94 5.83 -0.52
C LEU A 127 -9.54 5.80 0.07
N ASP A 128 -9.31 4.97 1.08
CA ASP A 128 -8.03 4.80 1.77
C ASP A 128 -6.96 4.28 0.79
N LEU A 129 -7.27 3.22 0.05
CA LEU A 129 -6.38 2.66 -0.98
C LEU A 129 -6.08 3.67 -2.10
N THR A 130 -7.08 4.46 -2.50
CA THR A 130 -6.90 5.56 -3.45
C THR A 130 -5.94 6.62 -2.90
N GLY A 131 -6.13 7.02 -1.64
CA GLY A 131 -5.30 8.00 -0.95
C GLY A 131 -3.85 7.56 -0.83
N ILE A 132 -3.61 6.31 -0.44
CA ILE A 132 -2.27 5.71 -0.37
C ILE A 132 -1.58 5.82 -1.73
N MET A 133 -2.24 5.40 -2.81
CA MET A 133 -1.65 5.44 -4.14
C MET A 133 -1.40 6.87 -4.64
N LEU A 134 -2.30 7.81 -4.35
CA LEU A 134 -2.11 9.22 -4.72
C LEU A 134 -0.93 9.84 -3.98
N ILE A 135 -0.75 9.56 -2.69
CA ILE A 135 0.40 10.05 -1.93
C ILE A 135 1.71 9.43 -2.45
N LEU A 136 1.72 8.12 -2.74
CA LEU A 136 2.88 7.47 -3.35
C LEU A 136 3.18 8.07 -4.74
N ALA A 137 2.16 8.36 -5.54
CA ALA A 137 2.33 9.07 -6.82
C ALA A 137 2.89 10.49 -6.61
N ALA A 138 2.47 11.19 -5.55
CA ALA A 138 2.99 12.51 -5.19
C ALA A 138 4.48 12.43 -4.80
N PHE A 139 4.92 11.43 -4.04
CA PHE A 139 6.36 11.23 -3.78
C PHE A 139 7.15 11.00 -5.08
N ALA A 140 6.66 10.12 -5.96
CA ALA A 140 7.28 9.90 -7.27
C ALA A 140 7.30 11.19 -8.12
N HIS A 141 6.29 12.05 -7.98
CA HIS A 141 6.24 13.36 -8.63
C HIS A 141 7.32 14.30 -8.12
N VAL A 142 7.44 14.45 -6.79
CA VAL A 142 8.48 15.29 -6.15
C VAL A 142 9.86 14.86 -6.60
N ILE A 143 10.16 13.56 -6.52
CA ILE A 143 11.44 12.99 -7.00
C ILE A 143 11.67 13.33 -8.47
N SER A 144 10.65 13.17 -9.32
CA SER A 144 10.77 13.43 -10.77
C SER A 144 11.07 14.89 -11.15
N ILE A 145 10.77 15.84 -10.26
CA ILE A 145 11.03 17.28 -10.44
C ILE A 145 12.41 17.63 -9.88
N GLU A 146 12.72 17.20 -8.66
CA GLU A 146 13.96 17.58 -7.96
C GLU A 146 15.20 16.94 -8.59
N GLU A 147 15.08 15.73 -9.15
CA GLU A 147 16.18 15.06 -9.84
C GLU A 147 16.51 15.59 -11.25
N ARG A 148 15.78 16.59 -11.75
CA ARG A 148 15.89 17.06 -13.15
C ARG A 148 17.31 17.49 -13.55
N ASN A 149 18.18 17.80 -12.59
CA ASN A 149 19.57 18.21 -12.83
C ASN A 149 20.64 17.36 -12.11
N LEU A 150 20.27 16.31 -11.36
CA LEU A 150 21.21 15.61 -10.45
C LEU A 150 21.30 14.10 -10.65
N VAL A 151 20.43 13.48 -11.45
CA VAL A 151 20.35 12.00 -11.56
C VAL A 151 20.28 11.53 -13.01
N ALA A 152 20.80 10.31 -13.25
CA ALA A 152 20.82 9.66 -14.54
C ALA A 152 19.41 9.62 -15.18
N PRO A 153 19.27 9.96 -16.47
CA PRO A 153 17.97 10.04 -17.18
C PRO A 153 17.11 8.78 -17.06
N GLU A 154 17.73 7.62 -16.87
CA GLU A 154 17.06 6.33 -16.70
C GLU A 154 16.28 6.23 -15.38
N LEU A 155 16.82 6.75 -14.27
CA LEU A 155 16.15 6.75 -12.97
C LEU A 155 14.97 7.73 -12.95
N ALA A 156 15.16 8.92 -13.56
CA ALA A 156 14.09 9.89 -13.74
C ALA A 156 12.92 9.33 -14.57
N ARG A 157 13.20 8.51 -15.61
CA ARG A 157 12.15 7.82 -16.39
C ARG A 157 11.41 6.78 -15.55
N LEU A 158 12.11 6.03 -14.69
CA LEU A 158 11.51 5.05 -13.79
C LEU A 158 10.50 5.71 -12.85
N PHE A 159 10.88 6.81 -12.18
CA PHE A 159 9.99 7.52 -11.26
C PHE A 159 8.78 8.17 -11.96
N ARG A 160 8.97 8.74 -13.17
CA ARG A 160 7.85 9.27 -13.97
C ARG A 160 6.85 8.18 -14.37
N ASN A 161 7.36 7.02 -14.78
CA ASN A 161 6.50 5.88 -15.12
C ASN A 161 5.78 5.35 -13.88
N GLY A 162 6.47 5.24 -12.74
CA GLY A 162 5.88 4.89 -11.46
C GLY A 162 4.76 5.84 -11.05
N ARG A 163 5.01 7.15 -11.13
CA ARG A 163 4.02 8.21 -10.89
C ARG A 163 2.78 8.05 -11.77
N ASN A 164 2.96 8.00 -13.09
CA ASN A 164 1.83 7.94 -14.02
C ASN A 164 1.01 6.66 -13.80
N ARG A 165 1.69 5.54 -13.57
CA ARG A 165 1.05 4.26 -13.29
C ARG A 165 0.24 4.29 -12.00
N LEU A 166 0.81 4.79 -10.91
CA LEU A 166 0.11 4.94 -9.63
C LEU A 166 -1.07 5.91 -9.73
N ALA A 167 -0.94 7.00 -10.49
CA ALA A 167 -2.04 7.95 -10.70
C ALA A 167 -3.19 7.35 -11.54
N ILE A 168 -2.88 6.56 -12.57
CA ILE A 168 -3.91 5.87 -13.36
C ILE A 168 -4.61 4.80 -12.51
N LEU A 169 -3.84 4.02 -11.75
CA LEU A 169 -4.38 2.98 -10.88
C LEU A 169 -5.19 3.57 -9.72
N SER A 170 -4.78 4.71 -9.16
CA SER A 170 -5.55 5.41 -8.14
C SER A 170 -6.87 5.92 -8.69
N LEU A 171 -6.89 6.47 -9.91
CA LEU A 171 -8.12 6.87 -10.55
C LEU A 171 -9.05 5.68 -10.83
N ALA A 172 -8.51 4.55 -11.28
CA ALA A 172 -9.29 3.33 -11.48
C ALA A 172 -9.91 2.82 -10.17
N THR A 173 -9.13 2.82 -9.07
CA THR A 173 -9.65 2.46 -7.74
C THR A 173 -10.69 3.48 -7.26
N ALA A 174 -10.48 4.78 -7.48
CA ALA A 174 -11.46 5.81 -7.11
C ALA A 174 -12.80 5.61 -7.83
N VAL A 175 -12.78 5.23 -9.10
CA VAL A 175 -13.98 4.92 -9.88
C VAL A 175 -14.75 3.75 -9.27
N SER A 176 -14.07 2.76 -8.67
CA SER A 176 -14.73 1.61 -8.00
C SER A 176 -15.57 1.98 -6.77
N ILE A 177 -15.44 3.20 -6.26
CA ILE A 177 -16.19 3.71 -5.10
C ILE A 177 -17.61 4.11 -5.52
N ALA A 178 -17.83 4.39 -6.82
CA ALA A 178 -19.09 4.88 -7.32
C ALA A 178 -20.25 3.88 -7.05
N PRO A 179 -21.48 4.37 -6.80
CA PRO A 179 -22.61 3.53 -6.41
C PRO A 179 -22.91 2.39 -7.39
N GLN A 180 -22.61 2.57 -8.68
CA GLN A 180 -22.84 1.56 -9.71
C GLN A 180 -22.04 0.27 -9.45
N PHE A 181 -20.84 0.38 -8.88
CA PHE A 181 -20.00 -0.77 -8.55
C PHE A 181 -20.44 -1.50 -7.26
N TRP A 182 -21.46 -0.98 -6.57
CA TRP A 182 -22.06 -1.65 -5.40
C TRP A 182 -23.02 -2.77 -5.82
N GLU A 183 -23.70 -2.59 -6.95
CA GLU A 183 -24.71 -3.56 -7.42
C GLU A 183 -24.11 -4.64 -8.32
N TRP A 184 -23.00 -4.32 -8.98
CA TRP A 184 -22.38 -5.24 -9.92
C TRP A 184 -21.62 -6.34 -9.19
N THR A 185 -22.10 -7.57 -9.37
CA THR A 185 -21.43 -8.79 -8.91
C THR A 185 -20.92 -9.58 -10.10
N LEU A 186 -19.72 -10.14 -9.97
CA LEU A 186 -19.11 -11.05 -10.93
C LEU A 186 -18.73 -12.32 -10.18
N PHE A 187 -19.20 -13.48 -10.64
CA PHE A 187 -19.05 -14.76 -9.92
C PHE A 187 -19.52 -14.72 -8.45
N GLY A 188 -20.54 -13.91 -8.14
CA GLY A 188 -21.06 -13.73 -6.78
C GLY A 188 -20.22 -12.82 -5.89
N VAL A 189 -19.15 -12.21 -6.40
CA VAL A 189 -18.27 -11.29 -5.67
C VAL A 189 -18.46 -9.86 -6.19
N PRO A 190 -18.54 -8.84 -5.33
CA PRO A 190 -18.64 -7.44 -5.76
C PRO A 190 -17.49 -7.03 -6.70
N THR A 191 -17.84 -6.44 -7.85
CA THR A 191 -16.87 -6.06 -8.90
C THR A 191 -15.77 -5.13 -8.41
N ARG A 192 -16.05 -4.27 -7.43
CA ARG A 192 -15.07 -3.39 -6.77
C ARG A 192 -13.86 -4.14 -6.20
N LEU A 193 -14.06 -5.34 -5.66
CA LEU A 193 -12.97 -6.12 -5.07
C LEU A 193 -11.94 -6.50 -6.13
N TYR A 194 -12.38 -6.91 -7.33
CA TYR A 194 -11.48 -7.20 -8.44
C TYR A 194 -10.67 -5.98 -8.88
N ILE A 195 -11.27 -4.78 -8.87
CA ILE A 195 -10.57 -3.53 -9.22
C ILE A 195 -9.44 -3.26 -8.22
N TRP A 196 -9.63 -3.58 -6.94
CA TRP A 196 -8.61 -3.37 -5.90
C TRP A 196 -7.40 -4.30 -6.03
N TYR A 197 -7.52 -5.42 -6.75
CA TYR A 197 -6.37 -6.26 -7.09
C TYR A 197 -5.53 -5.70 -8.25
N LEU A 198 -6.08 -4.83 -9.10
CA LEU A 198 -5.35 -4.31 -10.27
C LEU A 198 -4.04 -3.62 -9.91
N PRO A 199 -3.96 -2.73 -8.88
CA PRO A 199 -2.69 -2.12 -8.51
C PRO A 199 -1.65 -3.14 -8.04
N LEU A 200 -2.08 -4.16 -7.30
CA LEU A 200 -1.22 -5.22 -6.78
C LEU A 200 -0.68 -6.08 -7.93
N ILE A 201 -1.57 -6.61 -8.78
CA ILE A 201 -1.20 -7.42 -9.94
C ILE A 201 -0.24 -6.63 -10.82
N SER A 202 -0.60 -5.38 -11.14
CA SER A 202 0.23 -4.50 -11.95
C SER A 202 1.63 -4.34 -11.34
N TYR A 203 1.74 -4.20 -10.01
CA TYR A 203 3.01 -4.00 -9.31
C TYR A 203 3.88 -5.25 -9.36
N TRP A 204 3.33 -6.39 -8.94
CA TRP A 204 4.05 -7.65 -8.87
C TRP A 204 4.39 -8.19 -10.25
N VAL A 205 3.48 -8.14 -11.23
CA VAL A 205 3.78 -8.50 -12.63
C VAL A 205 4.85 -7.58 -13.21
N GLY A 206 4.76 -6.27 -12.98
CA GLY A 206 5.79 -5.33 -13.41
C GLY A 206 7.18 -5.66 -12.84
N ARG A 207 7.22 -6.08 -11.58
CA ARG A 207 8.45 -6.50 -10.90
C ARG A 207 9.00 -7.83 -11.41
N LEU A 208 8.14 -8.77 -11.80
CA LEU A 208 8.55 -10.06 -12.37
C LEU A 208 9.09 -9.90 -13.80
N VAL A 209 8.44 -9.08 -14.63
CA VAL A 209 8.80 -8.88 -16.04
C VAL A 209 10.04 -7.99 -16.19
N ARG A 210 10.17 -6.98 -15.32
CA ARG A 210 11.35 -6.10 -15.25
C ARG A 210 11.81 -6.06 -13.80
N PRO A 211 12.51 -7.10 -13.32
CA PRO A 211 13.20 -7.01 -12.04
C PRO A 211 14.10 -5.79 -12.18
N GLN A 212 13.89 -4.77 -11.35
CA GLN A 212 14.67 -3.53 -11.37
C GLN A 212 16.12 -3.94 -11.55
N SER A 213 16.65 -3.63 -12.73
CA SER A 213 17.94 -4.08 -13.20
C SER A 213 18.96 -3.68 -12.16
N ARG A 214 19.50 -4.64 -11.40
CA ARG A 214 20.66 -4.53 -10.49
C ARG A 214 21.35 -3.15 -10.55
N THR A 215 20.81 -2.13 -9.90
CA THR A 215 21.47 -0.81 -9.81
C THR A 215 22.38 -0.80 -8.59
N TYR A 216 23.21 -1.84 -8.49
CA TYR A 216 24.38 -1.92 -7.62
C TYR A 216 25.35 -2.93 -8.26
N ARG A 217 25.80 -2.64 -9.49
CA ARG A 217 27.18 -2.96 -9.83
C ARG A 217 28.01 -1.80 -9.27
N ILE A 218 28.44 -1.96 -8.02
CA ILE A 218 29.69 -1.34 -7.60
C ILE A 218 30.76 -2.01 -8.45
N SER A 219 31.35 -1.25 -9.35
CA SER A 219 32.70 -1.47 -9.85
C SER A 219 33.41 -0.14 -9.77
#